data_AF-A0A1E7WZW9-F1
#
_entry.id   AF-A0A1E7WZW9-F1
#
_cell.length_a   1.000
_cell.length_b   1.000
_cell.length_c   1.000
_cell.angle_alpha   90.00
_cell.angle_beta   90.00
_cell.angle_gamma   90.00
#
_symmetry.space_group_name_H-M   'P 1'
#
loop_
_entity.id
_entity.type
_entity.pdbx_description
1 polymer ?
#
loop_
_entity_poly.entity_id
_entity_poly.type
_entity_poly.pdbx_seq_one_letter_code
_entity_poly.pdbx_strand_id
1 'polypeptide(L)'
;MLDYLVQISVEETGKQFVGTFSDADLVHLLSPRTGRAFDLENYKAYLTPDGKISLARKPSYEEYTTLTLAELVRALRSAVSIKMW
;
A
#
# COMPACT_ATOMS: atom_id res chain seq x y z
N MET A 1 7.08 -0.01 16.45
CA MET A 1 6.22 0.60 15.43
C MET A 1 4.94 -0.25 15.36
N LEU A 2 3.78 0.34 15.07
CA LEU A 2 2.54 -0.44 14.97
C LEU A 2 2.33 -0.88 13.53
N ASP A 3 2.06 -2.17 13.38
CA ASP A 3 1.84 -2.82 12.09
C ASP A 3 0.34 -3.05 11.88
N TYR A 4 -0.18 -2.53 10.78
CA TYR A 4 -1.57 -2.66 10.37
C TYR A 4 -1.68 -3.65 9.22
N LEU A 5 -2.49 -4.68 9.43
CA LEU A 5 -2.86 -5.60 8.37
C LEU A 5 -3.94 -4.96 7.49
N VAL A 6 -3.62 -4.78 6.21
CA VAL A 6 -4.53 -4.22 5.20
C VAL A 6 -4.90 -5.31 4.21
N GLN A 7 -6.20 -5.46 3.96
CA GLN A 7 -6.75 -6.41 3.00
C GLN A 7 -7.58 -5.66 1.95
N ILE A 8 -7.26 -5.85 0.67
CA ILE A 8 -7.90 -5.15 -0.46
C ILE A 8 -8.22 -6.18 -1.54
N SER A 9 -9.46 -6.20 -2.01
CA SER A 9 -9.82 -6.98 -3.21
C SER A 9 -9.34 -6.23 -4.45
N VAL A 10 -8.46 -6.84 -5.23
CA VAL A 10 -7.93 -6.27 -6.48
C VAL A 10 -8.85 -6.66 -7.62
N GLU A 11 -9.69 -5.73 -8.09
CA GLU A 11 -10.70 -5.99 -9.13
C GLU A 11 -10.09 -6.57 -10.42
N GLU A 12 -8.93 -6.05 -10.86
CA GLU A 12 -8.28 -6.49 -12.11
C GLU A 12 -7.84 -7.95 -12.11
N THR A 13 -7.52 -8.52 -10.95
CA THR A 13 -7.03 -9.90 -10.85
C THR A 13 -8.01 -10.84 -10.14
N GLY A 14 -9.07 -10.30 -9.55
CA GLY A 14 -9.98 -11.04 -8.66
C GLY A 14 -9.31 -11.57 -7.38
N LYS A 15 -8.06 -11.18 -7.11
CA LYS A 15 -7.28 -11.65 -5.95
C LYS A 15 -7.39 -10.66 -4.80
N GLN A 16 -7.33 -11.17 -3.58
CA GLN A 16 -7.13 -10.32 -2.41
C GLN A 16 -5.64 -10.04 -2.23
N PHE A 17 -5.30 -8.75 -2.17
CA PHE A 17 -4.04 -8.28 -1.64
C PHE A 17 -4.12 -8.23 -0.13
N VAL A 18 -3.13 -8.82 0.54
CA VAL A 18 -2.96 -8.75 1.99
C VAL A 18 -1.55 -8.24 2.25
N GLY A 19 -1.43 -7.16 3.02
CA GLY A 19 -0.13 -6.58 3.33
C GLY A 19 -0.08 -5.87 4.67
N THR A 20 1.13 -5.73 5.20
CA THR A 20 1.38 -5.10 6.49
C THR A 20 2.07 -3.76 6.29
N PHE A 21 1.49 -2.71 6.88
CA PHE A 21 1.95 -1.33 6.75
C PHE A 21 2.05 -0.67 8.11
N SER A 22 2.91 0.34 8.25
CA SER A 22 3.01 1.14 9.46
C SER A 22 2.38 2.54 9.33
N ASP A 23 2.29 3.26 10.45
CA ASP A 23 1.85 4.66 10.46
C ASP A 23 2.74 5.55 9.57
N ALA A 24 4.04 5.23 9.48
CA ALA A 24 4.99 5.96 8.63
C ALA A 24 4.68 5.73 7.15
N ASP A 25 4.33 4.50 6.77
CA ASP A 25 3.93 4.17 5.41
C ASP A 25 2.72 5.00 4.96
N LEU A 26 1.76 5.26 5.85
CA LEU A 26 0.61 6.12 5.53
C LEU A 26 1.06 7.53 5.11
N VAL A 27 2.03 8.13 5.81
CA VAL A 27 2.54 9.46 5.45
C VAL A 27 3.16 9.46 4.05
N HIS A 28 3.94 8.42 3.73
CA HIS A 28 4.53 8.25 2.40
C HIS A 28 3.46 8.06 1.31
N LEU A 29 2.39 7.30 1.61
CA LEU A 29 1.28 7.04 0.71
C LEU A 29 0.33 8.24 0.54
N LEU A 30 0.35 9.22 1.42
CA LEU A 30 -0.44 10.46 1.31
C LEU A 30 0.25 11.54 0.46
N SER A 31 1.57 11.46 0.29
CA SER A 31 2.34 12.39 -0.57
C SER A 31 3.23 11.67 -1.59
N PRO A 32 2.71 10.70 -2.37
CA PRO A 32 3.51 9.98 -3.33
C PRO A 32 3.88 10.86 -4.52
N ARG A 33 5.10 10.70 -5.02
CA ARG A 33 5.57 11.39 -6.22
C ARG A 33 5.42 10.45 -7.41
N THR A 34 4.58 10.82 -8.37
CA THR A 34 4.39 10.08 -9.62
C THR A 34 5.73 9.87 -10.33
N GLY A 35 5.96 8.67 -10.86
CA GLY A 35 7.17 8.35 -11.60
C GLY A 35 8.44 8.19 -10.74
N ARG A 36 8.33 8.22 -9.41
CA ARG A 36 9.43 7.88 -8.51
C ARG A 36 9.06 6.69 -7.63
N ALA A 37 9.95 5.71 -7.60
CA ALA A 37 9.85 4.65 -6.61
C ALA A 37 10.18 5.22 -5.22
N PHE A 38 9.47 4.75 -4.21
CA PHE A 38 9.72 5.09 -2.81
C PHE A 38 9.64 3.84 -1.95
N ASP A 39 10.33 3.89 -0.83
CA ASP A 39 10.42 2.78 0.10
C ASP A 39 9.31 2.89 1.16
N LEU A 40 8.61 1.79 1.34
CA LEU A 40 7.79 1.49 2.50
C LEU A 40 8.54 0.46 3.35
N GLU A 41 8.04 0.19 4.55
CA GLU A 41 8.68 -0.73 5.49
C GLU A 41 8.87 -2.15 4.88
N ASN A 42 7.77 -2.75 4.43
CA ASN A 42 7.76 -4.12 3.88
C ASN A 42 7.73 -4.16 2.34
N TYR A 43 7.61 -3.00 1.69
CA TYR A 43 7.37 -2.91 0.25
C TYR A 43 8.26 -1.86 -0.40
N LYS A 44 8.54 -2.05 -1.68
CA LYS A 44 8.96 -0.97 -2.57
C LYS A 44 7.77 -0.57 -3.41
N ALA A 45 7.43 0.71 -3.38
CA ALA A 45 6.24 1.24 -4.01
C ALA A 45 6.60 2.12 -5.21
N TYR A 46 5.72 2.14 -6.21
CA TYR A 46 5.83 3.00 -7.37
C TYR A 46 4.44 3.50 -7.78
N LEU A 47 4.27 4.82 -7.88
CA LEU A 47 3.02 5.43 -8.35
C LEU A 47 3.09 5.67 -9.87
N THR A 48 2.18 5.04 -10.59
CA THR A 48 2.01 5.23 -12.04
C THR A 48 1.17 6.49 -12.35
N PRO A 49 1.29 7.06 -13.56
CA PRO A 49 0.56 8.27 -13.94
C PRO A 49 -0.98 8.15 -13.95
N ASP A 50 -1.50 6.93 -14.07
CA ASP A 50 -2.93 6.59 -14.00
C ASP A 50 -3.46 6.46 -12.57
N GLY A 51 -2.64 6.75 -11.55
CA GLY A 51 -3.05 6.74 -10.14
C GLY A 51 -3.04 5.36 -9.48
N LYS A 52 -2.47 4.35 -10.16
CA LYS A 52 -2.23 3.04 -9.59
C LYS A 52 -0.89 3.00 -8.83
N ILE A 53 -0.84 2.21 -7.78
CA ILE A 53 0.38 1.95 -7.02
C ILE A 53 0.78 0.49 -7.23
N SER A 54 2.01 0.30 -7.70
CA SER A 54 2.66 -1.01 -7.76
C SER A 54 3.49 -1.23 -6.51
N LEU A 55 3.23 -2.33 -5.82
CA LEU A 55 3.91 -2.74 -4.59
C LEU A 55 4.70 -4.02 -4.87
N ALA A 56 6.00 -4.01 -4.58
CA ALA A 56 6.86 -5.19 -4.62
C ALA A 56 7.32 -5.54 -3.20
N ARG A 57 7.08 -6.77 -2.75
CA ARG A 57 7.35 -7.20 -1.37
C ARG A 57 8.84 -7.42 -1.12
N LYS A 58 9.38 -6.83 -0.06
CA LYS A 58 10.77 -7.06 0.39
C LYS A 58 10.89 -8.40 1.15
N PRO A 59 12.06 -9.06 1.15
CA PRO A 59 13.27 -8.71 0.39
C PRO A 59 13.35 -9.35 -1.00
N SER A 60 12.49 -10.32 -1.33
CA SER A 60 12.62 -11.11 -2.58
C SER A 60 12.14 -10.35 -3.83
N TYR A 61 11.25 -9.37 -3.67
CA TYR A 61 10.60 -8.63 -4.76
C TYR A 61 9.82 -9.50 -5.77
N GLU A 62 9.56 -10.76 -5.42
CA GLU A 62 8.88 -11.73 -6.30
C GLU A 62 7.37 -11.50 -6.35
N GLU A 63 6.78 -11.10 -5.22
CA GLU A 63 5.37 -10.74 -5.12
C GLU A 63 5.20 -9.26 -5.49
N TYR A 64 4.67 -9.02 -6.69
CA TYR A 64 4.25 -7.70 -7.13
C TYR A 64 2.72 -7.64 -7.27
N THR A 65 2.13 -6.53 -6.85
CA THR A 65 0.70 -6.27 -7.02
C THR A 65 0.50 -4.82 -7.38
N THR A 66 -0.41 -4.56 -8.31
CA THR A 66 -0.85 -3.22 -8.67
C THR A 66 -2.29 -3.04 -8.22
N LEU A 67 -2.56 -1.93 -7.55
CA LEU A 67 -3.88 -1.57 -7.02
C LEU A 67 -4.05 -0.06 -7.06
N THR A 68 -5.25 0.47 -6.79
CA THR A 68 -5.42 1.93 -6.81
C THR A 68 -4.89 2.54 -5.52
N LEU A 69 -4.17 3.66 -5.62
CA LEU A 69 -3.64 4.36 -4.45
C LEU A 69 -4.77 4.73 -3.47
N ALA A 70 -5.92 5.16 -4.00
CA ALA A 70 -7.07 5.58 -3.21
C ALA A 70 -7.62 4.44 -2.33
N GLU A 71 -7.71 3.22 -2.85
CA GLU A 71 -8.16 2.06 -2.08
C GLU A 71 -7.19 1.70 -0.97
N LEU A 72 -5.88 1.75 -1.25
CA LEU A 72 -4.85 1.48 -0.26
C LEU A 72 -4.90 2.47 0.89
N VAL A 73 -4.93 3.76 0.57
CA VAL A 73 -5.00 4.84 1.57
C VAL A 73 -6.29 4.72 2.37
N ARG A 74 -7.43 4.42 1.73
CA ARG A 74 -8.72 4.22 2.42
C ARG A 74 -8.67 3.04 3.39
N ALA A 75 -8.17 1.90 2.94
CA ALA A 75 -8.10 0.69 3.76
C ALA A 75 -7.13 0.88 4.94
N LEU A 76 -5.99 1.52 4.72
CA LEU A 76 -5.02 1.83 5.76
C LEU A 76 -5.58 2.84 6.77
N ARG A 77 -6.25 3.91 6.32
CA ARG A 77 -6.93 4.86 7.22
C ARG A 77 -8.01 4.17 8.07
N SER A 78 -8.76 3.23 7.49
CA SER A 78 -9.75 2.45 8.25
C SER A 78 -9.07 1.60 9.33
N ALA A 79 -7.99 0.88 8.98
CA ALA A 79 -7.24 0.05 9.91
C ALA A 79 -6.62 0.87 11.07
N VAL A 80 -6.08 2.06 10.77
CA VAL A 80 -5.56 2.98 11.78
C VAL A 80 -6.68 3.57 12.65
N SER A 81 -7.81 3.96 12.04
CA SER A 81 -8.93 4.58 12.76
C SER A 81 -9.67 3.63 13.69
N ILE A 82 -9.74 2.33 13.37
CA ILE A 82 -10.34 1.31 14.27
C ILE A 82 -9.62 1.26 15.62
N LYS A 83 -8.36 1.72 15.68
CA LYS A 83 -7.58 1.77 16.92
C LYS A 83 -7.83 3.01 17.78
N MET A 84 -8.43 4.07 17.24
CA MET A 84 -8.66 5.31 17.99
C MET A 84 -9.84 5.23 18.99
N TRP A 85 -10.51 4.07 19.11
CA TRP A 85 -11.66 3.84 19.99
C TRP A 85 -11.34 2.82 21.09
#